data_AF-A0A2T6BRI6-F1
#
_entry.id   AF-A0A2T6BRI6-F1
#
_cell.length_a   1.000
_cell.length_b   1.000
_cell.length_c   1.000
_cell.angle_alpha   90.00
_cell.angle_beta   90.00
_cell.angle_gamma   90.00
#
_symmetry.space_group_name_H-M   'P 1'
#
loop_
_entity.id
_entity.type
_entity.pdbx_description
1 polymer ?
#
loop_
_entity_poly.entity_id
_entity_poly.type
_entity_poly.pdbx_seq_one_letter_code
_entity_poly.pdbx_strand_id
1 'polypeptide(L)'
;MRAQKLLLLIFTAIITMVLLFVGVITYFRVLNADGMRSPAIFFLGCTGAFSVYFHFKTREFYPFKKFNAPLEELSKKYWALHISFGLILLLLGIYSTVFWLQSTQELSKIIPSIVVMLLGIWTLLDMYVLNKFIVSHKERLERREEIENIKGTTKES
;
A
#
# COMPACT_ATOMS: atom_id res chain seq x y z
N MET A 1 4.93 -4.31 -15.26
CA MET A 1 5.26 -4.15 -13.81
C MET A 1 5.78 -2.77 -13.43
N ARG A 2 6.80 -2.18 -14.08
CA ARG A 2 7.26 -0.80 -13.74
C ARG A 2 6.16 0.26 -13.89
N ALA A 3 5.45 0.26 -15.02
CA ALA A 3 4.33 1.18 -15.28
C ALA A 3 3.18 1.00 -14.28
N GLN A 4 2.81 -0.25 -13.97
CA GLN A 4 1.81 -0.59 -12.94
C GLN A 4 2.18 -0.02 -11.56
N LYS A 5 3.44 -0.16 -11.13
CA LYS A 5 3.87 0.34 -9.82
C LYS A 5 3.95 1.87 -9.77
N LEU A 6 4.38 2.49 -10.86
CA LEU A 6 4.36 3.95 -11.00
C LEU A 6 2.91 4.47 -10.94
N LEU A 7 2.00 3.79 -11.63
CA LEU A 7 0.59 4.14 -11.66
C LEU A 7 -0.06 3.95 -10.27
N LEU A 8 0.23 2.85 -9.58
CA LEU A 8 -0.23 2.63 -8.20
C LEU A 8 0.33 3.70 -7.25
N LEU A 9 1.60 4.05 -7.36
CA LEU A 9 2.21 5.15 -6.60
C LEU A 9 1.48 6.48 -6.86
N ILE A 10 1.22 6.83 -8.13
CA ILE A 10 0.53 8.06 -8.50
C ILE A 10 -0.90 8.07 -7.91
N PHE A 11 -1.65 6.99 -8.07
CA PHE A 11 -3.01 6.90 -7.52
C PHE A 11 -3.03 6.97 -6.00
N THR A 12 -2.14 6.24 -5.32
CA THR A 12 -2.02 6.29 -3.86
C THR A 12 -1.63 7.68 -3.39
N ALA A 13 -0.74 8.39 -4.11
CA ALA A 13 -0.36 9.76 -3.79
C ALA A 13 -1.52 10.76 -3.97
N ILE A 14 -2.27 10.65 -5.06
CA ILE A 14 -3.45 11.48 -5.32
C ILE A 14 -4.51 11.27 -4.23
N ILE A 15 -4.85 10.02 -3.92
CA ILE A 15 -5.83 9.70 -2.87
C ILE A 15 -5.36 10.21 -1.51
N THR A 16 -4.08 10.01 -1.19
CA THR A 16 -3.48 10.52 0.05
C THR A 16 -3.61 12.04 0.15
N MET A 17 -3.29 12.77 -0.92
CA MET A 17 -3.45 14.22 -0.96
C MET A 17 -4.89 14.65 -0.77
N VAL A 18 -5.84 13.98 -1.44
CA VAL A 18 -7.28 14.26 -1.27
C VAL A 18 -7.71 14.00 0.18
N LEU A 19 -7.33 12.87 0.77
CA LEU A 19 -7.68 12.51 2.15
C LEU A 19 -7.07 13.48 3.17
N LEU A 20 -5.81 13.88 2.98
CA LEU A 20 -5.17 14.88 3.83
C LEU A 20 -5.85 16.23 3.69
N PHE A 21 -6.11 16.70 2.47
CA PHE A 21 -6.74 17.99 2.23
C PHE A 21 -8.17 18.04 2.79
N VAL A 22 -8.99 17.04 2.47
CA VAL A 22 -10.35 16.91 3.02
C VAL A 22 -10.29 16.78 4.54
N GLY A 23 -9.40 15.94 5.06
CA GLY A 23 -9.20 15.72 6.49
C GLY A 23 -8.80 16.98 7.25
N VAL A 24 -7.92 17.80 6.68
CA VAL A 24 -7.54 19.11 7.23
C VAL A 24 -8.71 20.08 7.23
N ILE A 25 -9.49 20.15 6.13
CA ILE A 25 -10.69 21.00 6.08
C ILE A 25 -11.71 20.57 7.13
N THR A 26 -12.00 19.26 7.26
CA THR A 26 -12.91 18.77 8.30
C THR A 26 -12.36 19.03 9.69
N TYR A 27 -11.06 18.83 9.92
CA TYR A 27 -10.44 19.11 11.21
C TYR A 27 -10.58 20.57 11.63
N PHE A 28 -10.26 21.53 10.74
CA PHE A 28 -10.42 22.96 11.04
C PHE A 28 -11.88 23.40 11.14
N ARG A 29 -12.79 22.81 10.35
CA ARG A 29 -14.24 23.08 10.49
C ARG A 29 -14.80 22.57 11.82
N VAL A 30 -14.25 21.49 12.37
CA VAL A 30 -14.64 20.95 13.69
C VAL A 30 -14.20 21.85 14.83
N LEU A 31 -13.04 22.51 14.73
CA LEU A 31 -12.63 23.49 15.75
C LEU A 31 -13.62 24.67 15.88
N ASN A 32 -14.43 24.92 14.85
CA ASN A 32 -15.37 26.04 14.78
C ASN A 32 -16.84 25.63 15.02
N ALA A 33 -17.15 24.35 15.25
CA ALA A 33 -18.53 23.88 15.40
C ALA A 33 -18.63 22.79 16.49
N ASP A 34 -19.57 22.95 17.44
CA ASP A 34 -19.85 22.05 18.58
C ASP A 34 -20.32 20.62 18.21
N GLY A 35 -20.15 20.20 16.96
CA GLY A 35 -20.53 18.87 16.48
C GLY A 35 -19.33 17.94 16.38
N MET A 36 -19.33 16.85 17.15
CA MET A 36 -18.34 15.77 17.11
C MET A 36 -18.28 15.15 15.70
N ARG A 37 -17.35 15.62 14.85
CA ARG A 37 -17.01 14.95 13.57
C ARG A 37 -15.63 14.32 13.67
N SER A 38 -15.53 13.10 13.15
CA SER A 38 -14.37 12.23 13.36
C SER A 38 -13.11 12.69 12.61
N PRO A 39 -11.93 12.72 13.27
CA PRO A 39 -10.64 12.96 12.60
C PRO A 39 -10.18 11.77 11.75
N ALA A 40 -10.98 10.71 11.62
CA ALA A 40 -10.62 9.48 10.91
C ALA A 40 -10.13 9.71 9.46
N ILE A 41 -10.70 10.69 8.74
CA ILE A 41 -10.27 10.99 7.36
C ILE A 41 -8.83 11.52 7.33
N PHE A 42 -8.46 12.37 8.30
CA PHE A 42 -7.10 12.88 8.42
C PHE A 42 -6.12 11.75 8.75
N PHE A 43 -6.45 10.90 9.72
CA PHE A 43 -5.62 9.73 10.04
C PHE A 43 -5.50 8.74 8.88
N LEU A 44 -6.54 8.58 8.06
CA LEU A 44 -6.49 7.80 6.83
C LEU A 44 -5.57 8.43 5.78
N GLY A 45 -5.53 9.77 5.70
CA GLY A 45 -4.53 10.50 4.92
C GLY A 45 -3.10 10.23 5.41
N CYS A 46 -2.87 10.22 6.72
CA CYS A 46 -1.56 9.90 7.28
C CYS A 46 -1.13 8.46 6.95
N THR A 47 -2.01 7.46 7.09
CA THR A 47 -1.70 6.08 6.68
C THR A 47 -1.47 5.95 5.17
N GLY A 48 -2.18 6.75 4.37
CA GLY A 48 -1.92 6.91 2.94
C GLY A 48 -0.50 7.42 2.65
N ALA A 49 0.01 8.41 3.40
CA ALA A 49 1.36 8.94 3.21
C ALA A 49 2.44 7.86 3.47
N PHE A 50 2.23 7.00 4.46
CA PHE A 50 3.09 5.85 4.68
C PHE A 50 2.99 4.81 3.56
N SER A 51 1.81 4.63 2.98
CA SER A 51 1.60 3.78 1.80
C SER A 51 2.34 4.32 0.57
N VAL A 52 2.36 5.64 0.35
CA VAL A 52 3.17 6.29 -0.69
C VAL A 52 4.65 6.03 -0.46
N TYR A 53 5.14 6.23 0.77
CA TYR A 53 6.53 5.96 1.13
C TYR A 53 6.91 4.49 0.90
N PHE A 54 6.01 3.56 1.24
CA PHE A 54 6.18 2.14 0.99
C PHE A 54 6.36 1.84 -0.50
N HIS A 55 5.50 2.39 -1.37
CA HIS A 55 5.65 2.21 -2.82
C HIS A 55 6.94 2.83 -3.37
N PHE A 56 7.37 3.97 -2.83
CA PHE A 56 8.62 4.61 -3.23
C PHE A 56 9.84 3.74 -2.87
N LYS A 57 9.92 3.26 -1.64
CA LYS A 57 11.01 2.38 -1.18
C LYS A 57 11.02 1.03 -1.88
N THR A 58 9.84 0.48 -2.18
CA THR A 58 9.72 -0.84 -2.83
C THR A 58 9.74 -0.79 -4.35
N ARG A 59 9.98 0.38 -4.95
CA ARG A 59 10.07 0.58 -6.41
C ARG A 59 11.17 -0.27 -7.04
N GLU A 60 12.29 -0.43 -6.36
CA GLU A 60 13.45 -1.14 -6.91
C GLU A 60 13.32 -2.67 -6.83
N PHE A 61 12.44 -3.19 -5.97
CA PHE A 61 12.20 -4.63 -5.76
C PHE A 61 11.48 -5.34 -6.92
N TYR A 62 11.03 -4.61 -7.95
CA TYR A 62 10.35 -5.18 -9.12
C TYR A 62 11.27 -5.18 -10.35
N PRO A 63 11.18 -6.21 -11.21
CA PRO A 63 12.35 -6.99 -11.61
C PRO A 63 13.30 -6.23 -12.54
N PHE A 64 14.55 -6.72 -12.54
CA PHE A 64 15.64 -6.44 -13.49
C PHE A 64 16.70 -5.40 -13.10
N LYS A 65 16.87 -5.00 -11.84
CA LYS A 65 18.22 -4.66 -11.39
C LYS A 65 18.87 -5.96 -10.90
N LYS A 66 20.03 -6.32 -11.45
CA LYS A 66 20.86 -7.39 -10.90
C LYS A 66 21.13 -7.01 -9.43
N PHE A 67 20.47 -7.71 -8.50
CA PHE A 67 20.59 -7.41 -7.08
C PHE A 67 21.97 -7.86 -6.60
N ASN A 68 22.93 -6.95 -6.68
CA ASN A 68 24.17 -7.02 -5.90
C ASN A 68 24.04 -6.23 -4.57
N ALA A 69 22.94 -5.50 -4.38
CA ALA A 69 22.68 -4.73 -3.17
C ALA A 69 21.74 -5.51 -2.23
N PRO A 70 22.02 -5.52 -0.91
CA PRO A 70 21.14 -6.15 0.06
C PRO A 70 19.74 -5.53 -0.01
N LEU A 71 18.70 -6.36 0.02
CA LEU A 71 17.32 -5.90 0.12
C LEU A 71 17.19 -5.07 1.40
N GLU A 72 16.87 -3.77 1.27
CA GLU A 72 16.57 -2.94 2.43
C GLU A 72 15.32 -3.52 3.12
N GLU A 73 15.51 -4.19 4.25
CA GLU A 73 14.42 -4.87 4.96
C GLU A 73 13.47 -3.80 5.53
N LEU A 74 12.33 -3.59 4.87
CA LEU A 74 11.31 -2.70 5.41
C LEU A 74 10.78 -3.25 6.74
N SER A 75 10.75 -2.40 7.76
CA SER A 75 10.22 -2.80 9.06
C SER A 75 8.77 -3.31 8.95
N LYS A 76 8.43 -4.33 9.75
CA LYS A 76 7.08 -4.93 9.82
C LYS A 76 5.96 -3.90 10.01
N LYS A 77 6.26 -2.76 10.64
CA LYS A 77 5.32 -1.66 10.87
C LYS A 77 4.84 -1.03 9.55
N TYR A 78 5.74 -0.81 8.59
CA TYR A 78 5.38 -0.23 7.30
C TYR A 78 4.53 -1.18 6.45
N TRP A 79 4.83 -2.48 6.51
CA TRP A 79 4.01 -3.52 5.87
C TRP A 79 2.59 -3.55 6.43
N ALA A 80 2.46 -3.59 7.77
CA ALA A 80 1.15 -3.56 8.42
C ALA A 80 0.36 -2.31 8.04
N LEU A 81 1.02 -1.14 8.02
CA LEU A 81 0.37 0.13 7.70
C LEU A 81 -0.11 0.21 6.25
N HIS A 82 0.66 -0.35 5.31
CA HIS A 82 0.28 -0.47 3.91
C HIS A 82 -0.93 -1.40 3.71
N ILE A 83 -0.92 -2.56 4.38
CA ILE A 83 -2.06 -3.49 4.40
C ILE A 83 -3.29 -2.83 4.99
N SER A 84 -3.16 -2.17 6.15
CA SER A 84 -4.27 -1.46 6.81
C SER A 84 -4.86 -0.39 5.90
N PHE A 85 -4.03 0.37 5.18
CA PHE A 85 -4.48 1.34 4.21
C PHE A 85 -5.30 0.69 3.08
N GLY A 86 -4.80 -0.39 2.46
CA GLY A 86 -5.51 -1.13 1.42
C GLY A 86 -6.85 -1.70 1.90
N LEU A 87 -6.90 -2.25 3.11
CA LEU A 87 -8.13 -2.76 3.73
C LEU A 87 -9.14 -1.65 4.01
N ILE A 88 -8.71 -0.50 4.52
CA ILE A 88 -9.63 0.61 4.78
C ILE A 88 -10.19 1.16 3.48
N LEU A 89 -9.39 1.29 2.42
CA LEU A 89 -9.90 1.67 1.09
C LEU A 89 -10.95 0.68 0.59
N LEU A 90 -10.69 -0.62 0.71
CA LEU A 90 -11.63 -1.66 0.31
C LEU A 90 -12.96 -1.54 1.08
N LEU A 91 -12.91 -1.43 2.41
CA LEU A 91 -14.10 -1.27 3.25
C LEU A 91 -14.85 0.03 2.96
N LEU A 92 -14.14 1.13 2.71
CA LEU A 92 -14.73 2.42 2.37
C LEU A 92 -15.46 2.38 1.03
N GLY A 93 -14.87 1.71 0.02
CA GLY A 93 -15.50 1.47 -1.27
C GLY A 93 -16.73 0.57 -1.15
N ILE A 94 -16.68 -0.49 -0.35
CA ILE A 94 -17.85 -1.36 -0.11
C ILE A 94 -18.97 -0.56 0.58
N TYR A 95 -18.64 0.14 1.67
CA TYR A 95 -19.61 0.95 2.42
C TYR A 95 -20.29 2.00 1.53
N SER A 96 -19.50 2.73 0.74
CA SER A 96 -20.02 3.76 -0.17
C SER A 96 -20.92 3.16 -1.26
N THR A 97 -20.61 1.94 -1.73
CA THR A 97 -21.43 1.22 -2.72
C THR A 97 -22.75 0.78 -2.11
N VAL A 98 -22.73 0.22 -0.90
CA VAL A 98 -23.96 -0.19 -0.18
C VAL A 98 -24.85 1.02 0.10
N PHE A 99 -24.26 2.12 0.56
CA PHE A 99 -25.00 3.37 0.79
C PHE A 99 -25.61 3.91 -0.51
N TRP A 100 -24.88 3.86 -1.63
CA TRP A 100 -25.41 4.23 -2.93
C TRP A 100 -26.57 3.32 -3.35
N LEU A 101 -26.49 2.00 -3.16
CA LEU A 101 -27.57 1.06 -3.49
C LEU A 101 -28.86 1.33 -2.70
N GLN A 102 -28.75 1.87 -1.50
CA GLN A 102 -29.89 2.23 -0.64
C GLN A 102 -30.51 3.58 -0.98
N SER A 103 -29.86 4.39 -1.82
CA SER A 103 -30.28 5.74 -2.15
C SER A 103 -30.59 5.81 -3.65
N THR A 104 -31.69 6.47 -4.05
CA THR A 104 -32.07 6.65 -5.47
C THR A 104 -31.16 7.66 -6.18
N GLN A 105 -29.85 7.46 -6.08
CA GLN A 105 -28.84 8.35 -6.61
C GLN A 105 -28.52 8.03 -8.06
N GLU A 106 -28.11 9.07 -8.77
CA GLU A 106 -27.58 8.94 -10.12
C GLU A 106 -26.44 7.92 -10.19
N LEU A 107 -26.40 7.17 -11.29
CA LEU A 107 -25.32 6.23 -11.62
C LEU A 107 -23.94 6.87 -11.61
N SER A 108 -23.83 8.16 -11.90
CA SER A 108 -22.57 8.92 -11.86
C SER A 108 -21.88 8.87 -10.48
N LYS A 109 -22.66 8.75 -9.40
CA LYS A 109 -22.17 8.81 -8.01
C LYS A 109 -21.57 7.49 -7.51
N ILE A 110 -21.76 6.37 -8.24
CA ILE A 110 -21.15 5.09 -7.89
C ILE A 110 -19.67 5.01 -8.31
N ILE A 111 -19.27 5.79 -9.33
CA ILE A 111 -17.94 5.71 -9.96
C ILE A 111 -16.81 5.88 -8.93
N PRO A 112 -16.81 6.90 -8.05
CA PRO A 112 -15.75 7.06 -7.06
C PRO A 112 -15.64 5.86 -6.10
N SER A 113 -16.78 5.27 -5.76
CA SER A 113 -16.86 4.11 -4.87
C SER A 113 -16.16 2.88 -5.47
N ILE A 114 -16.46 2.59 -6.74
CA ILE A 114 -15.83 1.49 -7.49
C ILE A 114 -14.32 1.72 -7.61
N VAL A 115 -13.89 2.95 -7.94
CA VAL A 115 -12.47 3.29 -8.08
C VAL A 115 -11.72 3.06 -6.75
N VAL A 116 -12.27 3.53 -5.63
CA VAL A 116 -11.68 3.33 -4.30
C VAL A 116 -11.57 1.83 -3.95
N MET A 117 -12.62 1.06 -4.25
CA MET A 117 -12.63 -0.39 -4.04
C MET A 117 -11.55 -1.10 -4.86
N LEU A 118 -11.46 -0.81 -6.16
CA LEU A 118 -10.45 -1.40 -7.06
C LEU A 118 -9.02 -1.05 -6.61
N LEU A 119 -8.79 0.17 -6.13
CA LEU A 119 -7.48 0.58 -5.60
C LEU A 119 -7.13 -0.12 -4.29
N GLY A 120 -8.11 -0.34 -3.40
CA GLY A 120 -7.92 -1.17 -2.21
C GLY A 120 -7.49 -2.60 -2.56
N ILE A 121 -8.19 -3.24 -3.50
CA ILE A 121 -7.86 -4.58 -4.01
C ILE A 121 -6.45 -4.59 -4.62
N TRP A 122 -6.14 -3.62 -5.48
CA TRP A 122 -4.84 -3.55 -6.15
C TRP A 122 -3.70 -3.39 -5.15
N THR A 123 -3.88 -2.55 -4.14
CA THR A 123 -2.90 -2.35 -3.06
C THR A 123 -2.60 -3.67 -2.34
N LEU A 124 -3.64 -4.43 -1.99
CA LEU A 124 -3.50 -5.73 -1.32
C LEU A 124 -2.88 -6.81 -2.22
N LEU A 125 -3.16 -6.78 -3.53
CA LEU A 125 -2.53 -7.67 -4.50
C LEU A 125 -1.04 -7.35 -4.70
N ASP A 126 -0.66 -6.07 -4.79
CA ASP A 126 0.76 -5.68 -4.90
C ASP A 126 1.55 -6.18 -3.69
N MET A 127 0.97 -5.99 -2.50
CA MET A 127 1.49 -6.49 -1.23
C MET A 127 1.72 -8.02 -1.25
N TYR A 128 0.73 -8.79 -1.69
CA TYR A 128 0.84 -10.25 -1.80
C TYR A 128 1.97 -10.67 -2.74
N VAL A 129 2.04 -10.05 -3.93
CA VAL A 129 3.07 -10.32 -4.94
C VAL A 129 4.47 -9.98 -4.40
N LEU A 130 4.62 -8.84 -3.72
CA LEU A 130 5.90 -8.43 -3.15
C LEU A 130 6.37 -9.38 -2.05
N ASN A 131 5.46 -9.78 -1.15
CA ASN A 131 5.81 -10.72 -0.09
C ASN A 131 6.27 -12.07 -0.66
N LYS A 132 5.53 -12.61 -1.63
CA LYS A 132 5.92 -13.85 -2.33
C LYS A 132 7.30 -13.72 -2.99
N PHE A 133 7.59 -12.56 -3.58
CA PHE A 133 8.88 -12.29 -4.20
C PHE A 133 10.03 -12.25 -3.19
N ILE A 134 9.86 -11.55 -2.07
CA ILE A 134 10.90 -11.41 -1.03
C ILE A 134 11.20 -12.77 -0.39
N VAL A 135 10.17 -13.55 -0.04
CA VAL A 135 10.35 -14.89 0.52
C VAL A 135 11.13 -15.78 -0.45
N SER A 136 10.74 -15.81 -1.73
CA SER A 136 11.46 -16.60 -2.73
C SER A 136 12.91 -16.15 -2.93
N HIS A 137 13.20 -14.85 -2.78
CA HIS A 137 14.56 -14.34 -2.88
C HIS A 137 15.42 -14.75 -1.67
N LYS A 138 14.87 -14.64 -0.47
CA LYS A 138 15.55 -15.05 0.77
C LYS A 138 15.94 -16.53 0.73
N GLU A 139 15.00 -17.40 0.34
CA GLU A 139 15.26 -18.83 0.17
C GLU A 139 16.34 -19.14 -0.90
N ARG A 140 16.53 -18.27 -1.90
CA ARG A 140 17.58 -18.46 -2.93
C ARG A 140 18.94 -18.02 -2.42
N LEU A 141 18.99 -17.00 -1.57
CA LEU A 141 20.22 -16.53 -0.93
C LEU A 141 20.70 -17.56 0.09
N GLU A 142 19.82 -18.04 0.97
CA GLU A 142 20.14 -19.09 1.95
C GLU A 142 20.70 -20.34 1.25
N ARG A 143 20.07 -20.79 0.16
CA ARG A 143 20.59 -21.91 -0.64
C ARG A 143 21.96 -21.63 -1.29
N ARG A 144 22.25 -20.39 -1.67
CA ARG A 144 23.57 -20.03 -2.24
C ARG A 144 24.64 -20.04 -1.17
N GLU A 145 24.35 -19.47 0.00
CA GLU A 145 25.23 -19.49 1.17
C GLU A 145 25.51 -20.92 1.63
N GLU A 146 24.49 -21.79 1.67
CA GLU A 146 24.67 -23.23 1.94
C GLU A 146 25.61 -23.90 0.92
N ILE A 147 25.41 -23.66 -0.38
CA ILE A 147 26.27 -24.22 -1.44
C ILE A 147 27.71 -23.69 -1.35
N GLU A 148 27.89 -22.40 -1.03
CA GLU A 148 29.21 -21.79 -0.86
C GLU A 148 29.93 -22.35 0.37
N ASN A 149 29.22 -22.55 1.49
CA ASN A 149 29.77 -23.18 2.68
C ASN A 149 30.21 -24.63 2.43
N ILE A 150 29.42 -25.43 1.68
CA ILE A 150 29.79 -26.81 1.30
C ILE A 150 31.02 -26.84 0.37
N LYS A 151 31.13 -25.87 -0.55
CA LYS A 151 32.29 -25.75 -1.46
C LYS A 151 33.54 -25.22 -0.76
N GLY A 152 33.39 -24.44 0.31
CA GLY A 152 34.50 -23.95 1.12
C GLY A 152 35.12 -25.07 1.97
N THR A 153 34.30 -25.91 2.60
CA THR A 153 34.77 -27.02 3.44
C THR A 153 35.47 -28.14 2.68
N THR A 154 35.20 -28.31 1.39
CA THR A 154 35.86 -29.32 0.54
C THR A 154 37.24 -28.90 0.01
N LYS A 155 37.64 -27.63 0.16
CA LYS A 155 38.97 -27.15 -0.26
C LYS A 155 40.01 -27.17 0.87
N GLU A 156 39.59 -27.34 2.12
CA GLU A 156 40.46 -27.34 3.30
C GLU A 156 40.72 -28.76 3.86
N SER A 157 40.23 -29.82 3.19
CA SER A 157 40.53 -31.23 3.48
C SER A 157 41.42 -31.84 2.41
#